data_AF-A0A2C9A5K4-F1
#
_entry.id   AF-A0A2C9A5K4-F1
#
_cell.length_a   1.000
_cell.length_b   1.000
_cell.length_c   1.000
_cell.angle_alpha   90.00
_cell.angle_beta   90.00
_cell.angle_gamma   90.00
#
_symmetry.space_group_name_H-M   'P 1'
#
loop_
_entity.id
_entity.type
_entity.pdbx_description
1 polymer ?
#
loop_
_entity_poly.entity_id
_entity_poly.type
_entity_poly.pdbx_seq_one_letter_code
_entity_poly.pdbx_strand_id
1 'polypeptide(L)'
;MKKQGFTLIELMVVIVIMGILAAVAVPKLFGMIAKSKASEVPTAAGTWINMQDAYFQEKQEVGKWMEIGYSAPGQGESYSYASKVFDYSPDGAGSADATNWYAKAKTKLNDCPATTGQWTLRAENVGDAAPYTGFTIEDNGTTPNCKLLTASWDNLTRN
;
A
#
# COMPACT_ATOMS: atom_id res chain seq x y z
N MET A 1 -6.22 -11.31 -60.36
CA MET A 1 -6.35 -11.72 -58.94
C MET A 1 -7.55 -11.01 -58.34
N LYS A 2 -8.63 -11.71 -57.97
CA LYS A 2 -9.79 -11.10 -57.30
C LYS A 2 -9.40 -10.76 -55.86
N LYS A 3 -9.36 -9.48 -55.50
CA LYS A 3 -9.23 -9.06 -54.10
C LYS A 3 -10.56 -9.33 -53.41
N GLN A 4 -10.60 -10.32 -52.52
CA GLN A 4 -11.69 -10.48 -51.56
C GLN A 4 -11.53 -9.36 -50.53
N GLY A 5 -12.40 -8.35 -50.59
CA GLY A 5 -12.51 -7.34 -49.55
C GLY A 5 -13.35 -7.86 -48.38
N PHE A 6 -12.97 -7.48 -47.16
CA PHE A 6 -13.80 -7.69 -45.97
C PHE A 6 -15.16 -7.02 -46.15
N THR A 7 -16.22 -7.68 -45.70
CA THR A 7 -17.56 -7.09 -45.72
C THR A 7 -17.73 -6.11 -44.56
N LEU A 8 -18.50 -5.03 -44.78
CA LEU A 8 -18.81 -4.07 -43.71
C LEU A 8 -19.54 -4.74 -42.54
N ILE A 9 -20.35 -5.78 -42.83
CA ILE A 9 -21.09 -6.52 -41.80
C ILE A 9 -20.18 -7.39 -40.94
N GLU A 10 -19.14 -8.01 -41.51
CA GLU A 10 -18.12 -8.74 -40.72
C GLU A 10 -17.43 -7.81 -39.73
N LEU A 11 -17.06 -6.61 -40.18
CA LEU A 11 -16.44 -5.63 -39.30
C LEU A 11 -17.40 -5.17 -38.19
N MET A 12 -18.69 -4.97 -38.51
CA MET A 12 -19.71 -4.55 -37.55
C MET A 12 -19.93 -5.58 -36.43
N VAL A 13 -20.02 -6.88 -36.75
CA VAL A 13 -20.21 -7.92 -35.72
C VAL A 13 -18.98 -8.00 -34.81
N VAL A 14 -17.77 -7.86 -35.36
CA VAL A 14 -16.53 -7.88 -34.58
C VAL A 14 -16.48 -6.74 -33.57
N ILE A 15 -16.80 -5.50 -33.97
CA ILE A 15 -16.79 -4.37 -33.04
C ILE A 15 -17.86 -4.49 -31.96
N VAL A 16 -19.02 -5.10 -32.27
CA VAL A 16 -20.08 -5.35 -31.27
C VAL A 16 -19.60 -6.36 -30.23
N ILE A 17 -19.02 -7.48 -30.65
CA ILE A 17 -18.49 -8.49 -29.73
C ILE A 17 -17.33 -7.92 -28.89
N MET A 18 -16.40 -7.19 -29.52
CA MET A 18 -15.32 -6.50 -28.81
C MET A 18 -15.85 -5.47 -27.80
N GLY A 19 -16.94 -4.76 -28.13
CA GLY A 19 -17.59 -3.82 -27.23
C GLY A 19 -18.14 -4.48 -25.96
N ILE A 20 -18.82 -5.63 -26.10
CA ILE A 20 -19.36 -6.39 -24.96
C ILE A 20 -18.23 -6.91 -24.06
N LEU A 21 -17.19 -7.50 -24.65
CA LEU A 21 -16.04 -8.01 -23.90
C LEU A 21 -15.30 -6.90 -23.16
N ALA A 22 -15.10 -5.75 -23.81
CA ALA A 22 -14.45 -4.59 -23.20
C ALA A 22 -15.24 -4.07 -21.99
N ALA A 23 -16.58 -4.02 -22.07
CA ALA A 23 -17.42 -3.53 -20.98
C ALA A 23 -17.26 -4.32 -19.68
N VAL A 24 -17.05 -5.65 -19.76
CA VAL A 24 -16.88 -6.51 -18.57
C VAL A 24 -15.40 -6.61 -18.15
N ALA A 25 -14.47 -6.65 -19.10
CA ALA A 25 -13.06 -6.87 -18.81
C ALA A 25 -12.36 -5.64 -18.22
N VAL A 26 -12.71 -4.43 -18.69
CA VAL A 26 -12.02 -3.19 -18.31
C VAL A 26 -12.16 -2.85 -16.82
N PRO A 27 -13.35 -2.91 -16.19
CA PRO A 27 -13.47 -2.66 -14.74
C PRO A 27 -12.64 -3.64 -13.90
N LYS A 28 -12.64 -4.92 -14.28
CA LYS A 28 -11.86 -5.97 -13.60
C LYS A 28 -10.35 -5.72 -13.71
N LEU A 29 -9.89 -5.29 -14.89
CA LEU A 29 -8.48 -4.96 -15.11
C LEU A 29 -8.02 -3.81 -14.22
N PHE A 30 -8.81 -2.73 -14.09
CA PHE A 30 -8.46 -1.63 -13.19
C PHE A 30 -8.37 -2.04 -11.72
N GLY A 31 -9.25 -2.94 -11.26
CA GLY A 31 -9.16 -3.52 -9.92
C GLY A 31 -7.89 -4.34 -9.69
N MET A 32 -7.46 -5.14 -10.68
CA MET A 32 -6.21 -5.92 -10.58
C MET A 32 -4.98 -5.01 -10.56
N ILE A 33 -4.96 -3.96 -11.38
CA ILE A 33 -3.86 -2.98 -11.38
C ILE A 33 -3.78 -2.26 -10.03
N ALA A 34 -4.92 -1.87 -9.44
CA ALA A 34 -4.96 -1.23 -8.13
C ALA A 34 -4.40 -2.16 -7.03
N LYS A 35 -4.77 -3.44 -7.02
CA LYS A 35 -4.23 -4.45 -6.08
C LYS A 35 -2.74 -4.68 -6.27
N SER A 36 -2.28 -4.81 -7.51
CA SER A 36 -0.86 -4.99 -7.83
C SER A 36 0.00 -3.80 -7.42
N LYS A 37 -0.56 -2.59 -7.45
CA LYS A 37 0.11 -1.41 -6.91
C LYS A 37 0.12 -1.45 -5.38
N ALA A 38 -1.02 -1.77 -4.75
CA ALA A 38 -1.13 -1.81 -3.30
C ALA A 38 -0.31 -2.92 -2.62
N SER A 39 0.11 -3.96 -3.34
CA SER A 39 0.92 -5.05 -2.77
C SER A 39 2.32 -4.63 -2.29
N GLU A 40 2.80 -3.42 -2.62
CA GLU A 40 4.06 -2.91 -2.06
C GLU A 40 3.92 -2.56 -0.57
N VAL A 41 2.74 -2.09 -0.14
CA VAL A 41 2.45 -1.65 1.22
C VAL A 41 2.72 -2.73 2.27
N PRO A 42 2.14 -3.95 2.20
CA PRO A 42 2.39 -4.98 3.19
C PRO A 42 3.84 -5.47 3.21
N THR A 43 4.54 -5.40 2.07
CA THR A 43 5.96 -5.78 1.98
C THR A 43 6.82 -4.75 2.74
N ALA A 44 6.57 -3.46 2.53
CA ALA A 44 7.25 -2.37 3.22
C ALA A 44 6.95 -2.33 4.73
N ALA A 45 5.69 -2.59 5.10
CA ALA A 45 5.28 -2.71 6.49
C ALA A 45 5.97 -3.90 7.19
N GLY A 46 6.04 -5.05 6.51
CA GLY A 46 6.69 -6.25 7.06
C GLY A 46 8.19 -6.07 7.30
N THR A 47 8.90 -5.32 6.46
CA THR A 47 10.31 -5.01 6.71
C THR A 47 10.49 -4.08 7.91
N TRP A 48 9.63 -3.08 8.07
CA TRP A 48 9.61 -2.21 9.26
C TRP A 48 9.36 -3.02 10.55
N ILE A 49 8.35 -3.90 10.57
CA ILE A 49 8.04 -4.77 11.71
C ILE A 49 9.25 -5.62 12.11
N ASN A 50 9.87 -6.32 11.16
CA ASN A 50 11.01 -7.20 11.46
C ASN A 50 12.22 -6.43 12.02
N MET A 51 12.48 -5.23 11.51
CA MET A 51 13.55 -4.37 12.03
C MET A 51 13.22 -3.84 13.42
N GLN A 52 11.96 -3.48 13.66
CA GLN A 52 11.49 -3.03 14.96
C GLN A 52 11.58 -4.14 16.02
N ASP A 53 11.20 -5.37 15.67
CA ASP A 53 11.32 -6.55 16.53
C ASP A 53 12.78 -6.87 16.88
N ALA A 54 13.68 -6.77 15.89
CA ALA A 54 15.10 -7.00 16.10
C ALA A 54 15.71 -5.93 17.03
N TYR A 55 15.35 -4.66 16.81
CA TYR A 55 15.81 -3.56 17.65
C TYR A 55 15.28 -3.68 19.08
N PHE A 56 14.01 -4.05 19.23
CA PHE A 56 13.40 -4.25 20.54
C PHE A 56 14.09 -5.37 21.33
N GLN A 57 14.48 -6.46 20.68
CA GLN A 57 15.24 -7.53 21.34
C GLN A 57 16.61 -7.08 21.86
N GLU A 58 17.22 -6.06 21.25
CA GLU A 58 18.52 -5.53 21.67
C GLU A 58 18.42 -4.45 22.75
N LYS A 59 17.49 -3.50 22.57
CA LYS A 59 17.40 -2.28 23.40
C LYS A 59 16.25 -2.29 24.40
N GLN A 60 15.30 -3.22 24.26
CA GLN A 60 14.05 -3.25 25.02
C GLN A 60 13.25 -1.95 24.92
N GLU A 61 13.40 -1.22 23.81
CA GLU A 61 12.66 0.00 23.50
C GLU A 61 12.26 0.03 22.02
N VAL A 62 11.28 0.87 21.67
CA VAL A 62 10.88 1.10 20.29
C VAL A 62 11.79 2.15 19.68
N GLY A 63 12.32 1.88 18.50
CA GLY A 63 13.26 2.76 17.83
C GLY A 63 12.58 3.62 16.78
N LYS A 64 13.12 4.80 16.55
CA LYS A 64 12.79 5.61 15.38
C LYS A 64 13.31 4.92 14.12
N TRP A 65 12.78 5.30 12.94
CA TRP A 65 13.15 4.66 11.67
C TRP A 65 14.67 4.65 11.40
N MET A 66 15.38 5.74 11.75
CA MET A 66 16.84 5.79 11.62
C MET A 66 17.57 4.90 12.62
N GLU A 67 17.05 4.77 13.85
CA GLU A 67 17.66 3.97 14.91
C GLU A 67 17.54 2.47 14.60
N ILE A 68 16.40 2.06 14.03
CA ILE A 68 16.19 0.69 13.56
C ILE A 68 16.79 0.42 12.18
N GLY A 69 17.35 1.45 11.51
CA GLY A 69 17.93 1.34 10.17
C GLY A 69 16.93 1.07 9.04
N TYR A 70 15.65 1.38 9.25
CA TYR A 70 14.61 1.16 8.26
C TYR A 70 14.62 2.24 7.17
N SER A 71 14.52 1.82 5.92
CA SER A 71 14.29 2.68 4.76
C SER A 71 13.12 2.15 3.95
N ALA A 72 12.12 3.01 3.71
CA ALA A 72 10.94 2.63 2.96
C ALA A 72 11.20 2.62 1.44
N PRO A 73 10.40 1.90 0.64
CA PRO A 73 10.58 1.84 -0.80
C PRO A 73 10.46 3.21 -1.48
N GLY A 74 11.28 3.40 -2.52
CA GLY A 74 11.27 4.60 -3.34
C GLY A 74 12.46 5.51 -3.09
N GLN A 75 12.30 6.78 -3.42
CA GLN A 75 13.32 7.82 -3.22
C GLN A 75 12.92 8.68 -2.04
N GLY A 76 13.87 9.00 -1.17
CA GLY A 76 13.60 9.73 0.05
C GLY A 76 14.85 9.96 0.88
N GLU A 77 14.81 11.00 1.69
CA GLU A 77 15.81 11.30 2.69
C GLU A 77 15.09 11.57 4.01
N SER A 78 15.77 11.33 5.13
CA SER A 78 15.30 11.73 6.46
C SER A 78 13.82 11.33 6.66
N TYR A 79 13.57 10.03 6.82
CA TYR A 79 12.27 9.45 7.27
C TYR A 79 11.07 9.68 6.34
N SER A 80 11.22 10.39 5.22
CA SER A 80 10.17 10.58 4.21
C SER A 80 10.60 9.97 2.88
N TYR A 81 9.85 8.96 2.42
CA TYR A 81 10.14 8.24 1.18
C TYR A 81 8.93 8.25 0.26
N ALA A 82 9.18 8.24 -1.03
CA ALA A 82 8.13 8.26 -2.03
C ALA A 82 8.42 7.25 -3.14
N SER A 83 7.50 6.31 -3.32
CA SER A 83 7.39 5.54 -4.54
C SER A 83 6.57 6.31 -5.58
N LYS A 84 6.33 5.68 -6.75
CA LYS A 84 5.42 6.24 -7.75
C LYS A 84 3.96 6.27 -7.26
N VAL A 85 3.60 5.43 -6.30
CA VAL A 85 2.21 5.21 -5.88
C VAL A 85 1.97 5.61 -4.45
N PHE A 86 2.98 5.54 -3.57
CA PHE A 86 2.83 5.79 -2.14
C PHE A 86 3.88 6.77 -1.62
N ASP A 87 3.48 7.59 -0.65
CA ASP A 87 4.38 8.31 0.23
C ASP A 87 4.43 7.57 1.57
N TYR A 88 5.64 7.40 2.12
CA TYR A 88 5.93 6.69 3.35
C TYR A 88 6.53 7.66 4.37
N SER A 89 6.04 7.61 5.60
CA SER A 89 6.57 8.45 6.69
C SER A 89 6.26 7.84 8.06
N PRO A 90 6.95 8.26 9.13
CA PRO A 90 6.75 7.71 10.47
C PRO A 90 5.55 8.28 11.24
N ASP A 91 4.93 9.39 10.85
CA ASP A 91 3.75 9.97 11.54
C ASP A 91 2.66 10.53 10.61
N GLY A 92 2.76 10.30 9.30
CA GLY A 92 1.88 10.93 8.30
C GLY A 92 2.15 12.42 8.06
N ALA A 93 3.01 13.07 8.85
CA ALA A 93 3.44 14.47 8.75
C ALA A 93 4.94 14.65 8.46
N GLY A 94 5.73 13.56 8.47
CA GLY A 94 7.17 13.57 8.19
C GLY A 94 8.06 13.95 9.38
N SER A 95 7.63 13.75 10.63
CA SER A 95 8.49 14.06 11.79
C SER A 95 9.61 13.03 11.99
N ALA A 96 10.79 13.51 12.40
CA ALA A 96 11.97 12.68 12.67
C ALA A 96 11.83 11.78 13.91
N ASP A 97 10.89 12.10 14.79
CA ASP A 97 10.81 11.58 16.15
C ASP A 97 9.74 10.50 16.34
N ALA A 98 9.05 10.12 15.27
CA ALA A 98 7.96 9.17 15.36
C ALA A 98 8.41 7.72 15.14
N THR A 99 7.83 6.84 15.95
CA THR A 99 8.02 5.38 15.92
C THR A 99 6.96 4.65 15.11
N ASN A 100 5.96 5.37 14.62
CA ASN A 100 4.86 4.78 13.85
C ASN A 100 5.27 4.57 12.38
N TRP A 101 4.39 3.97 11.60
CA TRP A 101 4.60 3.74 10.17
C TRP A 101 3.35 4.08 9.36
N TYR A 102 3.53 4.81 8.26
CA TYR A 102 2.46 5.26 7.39
C TYR A 102 2.83 4.99 5.94
N ALA A 103 1.85 4.52 5.16
CA ALA A 103 1.88 4.57 3.71
C ALA A 103 0.62 5.28 3.21
N LYS A 104 0.79 6.28 2.36
CA LYS A 104 -0.28 7.15 1.86
C LYS A 104 -0.34 7.06 0.34
N ALA A 105 -1.51 6.74 -0.20
CA ALA A 105 -1.69 6.63 -1.64
C ALA A 105 -1.56 8.01 -2.31
N LYS A 106 -0.63 8.16 -3.26
CA LYS A 106 -0.45 9.36 -4.09
C LYS A 106 -1.45 9.45 -5.24
N THR A 107 -1.94 8.29 -5.67
CA THR A 107 -2.82 8.15 -6.81
C THR A 107 -4.06 7.38 -6.40
N LYS A 108 -5.17 7.60 -7.11
CA LYS A 108 -6.41 6.86 -6.86
C LYS A 108 -6.20 5.40 -7.22
N LEU A 109 -6.49 4.50 -6.28
CA LEU A 109 -6.41 3.04 -6.46
C LEU A 109 -7.82 2.48 -6.39
N ASN A 110 -8.55 2.53 -7.52
CA ASN A 110 -9.96 2.17 -7.56
C ASN A 110 -10.79 2.95 -6.52
N ASP A 111 -11.38 2.27 -5.54
CA ASP A 111 -12.20 2.88 -4.47
C ASP A 111 -11.36 3.47 -3.34
N CYS A 112 -10.05 3.33 -3.39
CA CYS A 112 -9.11 3.97 -2.48
C CYS A 112 -8.76 5.37 -3.00
N PRO A 113 -9.20 6.45 -2.32
CA PRO A 113 -8.91 7.81 -2.75
C PRO A 113 -7.42 8.15 -2.65
N ALA A 114 -6.96 8.97 -3.60
CA ALA A 114 -5.64 9.59 -3.50
C ALA A 114 -5.61 10.51 -2.28
N THR A 115 -4.44 10.64 -1.66
CA THR A 115 -4.10 11.55 -0.57
C THR A 115 -4.89 11.41 0.73
N THR A 116 -5.89 10.54 0.79
CA THR A 116 -6.61 10.21 2.03
C THR A 116 -6.61 8.70 2.31
N GLY A 117 -6.38 7.87 1.30
CA GLY A 117 -6.12 6.44 1.47
C GLY A 117 -4.77 6.23 2.15
N GLN A 118 -4.79 5.65 3.35
CA GLN A 118 -3.60 5.43 4.15
C GLN A 118 -3.64 4.09 4.89
N TRP A 119 -2.46 3.53 5.10
CA TRP A 119 -2.20 2.34 5.91
C TRP A 119 -1.29 2.76 7.05
N THR A 120 -1.66 2.39 8.27
CA THR A 120 -0.93 2.87 9.45
C THR A 120 -0.64 1.73 10.42
N LEU A 121 0.61 1.64 10.84
CA LEU A 121 1.04 0.82 11.97
C LEU A 121 1.50 1.74 13.08
N ARG A 122 1.10 1.45 14.31
CA ARG A 122 1.60 2.12 15.49
C ARG A 122 2.33 1.15 16.38
N ALA A 123 3.48 1.55 16.88
CA ALA A 123 4.12 0.81 17.95
C ALA A 123 3.32 1.00 19.24
N GLU A 124 2.97 -0.09 19.92
CA GLU A 124 2.27 -0.01 21.20
C GLU A 124 3.23 0.34 22.35
N ASN A 125 2.70 0.96 23.40
CA ASN A 125 3.40 1.20 24.67
C ASN A 125 4.73 1.97 24.56
N VAL A 126 4.72 3.10 23.83
CA VAL A 126 5.85 4.04 23.79
C VAL A 126 5.78 4.97 25.01
N GLY A 127 6.46 4.60 26.10
CA GLY A 127 6.56 5.40 27.34
C GLY A 127 7.29 4.66 28.49
N ASP A 128 8.00 5.42 29.34
CA ASP A 128 9.14 5.05 30.22
C ASP A 128 8.98 3.93 31.27
N ALA A 129 8.00 3.02 31.18
CA ALA A 129 7.89 1.89 32.12
C ALA A 129 7.06 0.68 31.64
N ALA A 130 6.50 0.70 30.42
CA ALA A 130 5.72 -0.42 29.91
C ALA A 130 6.57 -1.27 28.95
N PRO A 131 6.60 -2.62 29.08
CA PRO A 131 7.23 -3.45 28.08
C PRO A 131 6.51 -3.27 26.74
N TYR A 132 7.27 -3.11 25.65
CA TYR A 132 6.70 -3.18 24.30
C TYR A 132 5.96 -4.51 24.14
N THR A 133 4.71 -4.42 23.73
CA THR A 133 3.82 -5.57 23.52
C THR A 133 3.66 -5.93 22.05
N GLY A 134 4.13 -5.07 21.14
CA GLY A 134 4.01 -5.26 19.70
C GLY A 134 3.58 -3.98 18.99
N PHE A 135 2.99 -4.14 17.81
CA PHE A 135 2.45 -3.06 17.00
C PHE A 135 0.97 -3.30 16.75
N THR A 136 0.21 -2.22 16.69
CA THR A 136 -1.18 -2.23 16.24
C THR A 136 -1.24 -1.81 14.80
N ILE A 137 -2.02 -2.55 14.02
CA ILE A 137 -2.60 -2.01 12.81
C ILE A 137 -3.65 -1.00 13.25
N GLU A 138 -3.39 0.27 13.01
CA GLU A 138 -4.46 1.25 13.02
C GLU A 138 -5.05 1.26 11.61
N ASP A 139 -6.23 0.68 11.47
CA ASP A 139 -7.07 1.03 10.34
C ASP A 139 -7.61 2.42 10.63
N ASN A 140 -6.83 3.44 10.28
CA ASN A 140 -7.30 4.82 10.33
C ASN A 140 -8.56 4.86 9.45
N GLY A 141 -9.74 4.86 10.07
CA GLY A 141 -11.06 4.58 9.49
C GLY A 141 -11.55 5.59 8.44
N THR A 142 -10.63 6.20 7.71
CA THR A 142 -10.84 7.26 6.74
C THR A 142 -11.05 6.75 5.32
N THR A 143 -10.84 5.45 5.02
CA THR A 143 -11.13 4.90 3.68
C THR A 143 -11.58 3.43 3.71
N PRO A 144 -12.90 3.14 3.77
CA PRO A 144 -13.46 1.79 3.89
C PRO A 144 -13.03 0.77 2.82
N ASN A 145 -12.40 1.21 1.72
CA ASN A 145 -12.08 0.37 0.57
C ASN A 145 -10.58 0.22 0.25
N CYS A 146 -9.67 0.90 0.96
CA CYS A 146 -8.23 0.75 0.72
C CYS A 146 -7.70 -0.59 1.25
N LYS A 147 -8.21 -1.03 2.41
CA LYS A 147 -7.87 -2.31 3.05
C LYS A 147 -8.08 -3.54 2.16
N LEU A 148 -9.16 -3.54 1.37
CA LEU A 148 -9.50 -4.62 0.44
C LEU A 148 -8.49 -4.79 -0.71
N LEU A 149 -7.60 -3.81 -0.92
CA LEU A 149 -6.55 -3.87 -1.94
C LEU A 149 -5.31 -4.63 -1.45
N THR A 150 -5.12 -4.70 -0.13
CA THR A 150 -3.96 -5.30 0.54
C THR A 150 -4.40 -6.53 1.34
N ALA A 151 -4.62 -7.65 0.65
CA ALA A 151 -5.18 -8.86 1.26
C ALA A 151 -4.35 -9.46 2.41
N SER A 152 -3.04 -9.15 2.47
CA SER A 152 -2.15 -9.60 3.54
C SER A 152 -2.03 -8.61 4.71
N TRP A 153 -2.70 -7.46 4.66
CA TRP A 153 -2.55 -6.39 5.65
C TRP A 153 -2.94 -6.84 7.06
N ASP A 154 -4.09 -7.49 7.21
CA ASP A 154 -4.56 -7.99 8.51
C ASP A 154 -3.70 -9.11 9.09
N ASN A 155 -2.96 -9.83 8.24
CA ASN A 155 -2.09 -10.90 8.67
C ASN A 155 -0.71 -10.39 9.13
N LEU A 156 -0.49 -9.08 9.15
CA LEU A 156 0.78 -8.51 9.61
C LEU A 156 0.93 -8.58 11.13
N THR A 157 -0.14 -8.38 11.90
CA THR A 157 -0.12 -8.56 13.36
C THR A 157 0.01 -10.05 13.67
N ARG A 158 1.13 -10.44 14.28
CA ARG A 158 1.26 -11.77 14.88
C ARG A 158 0.31 -11.88 16.09
N ASN A 159 -0.31 -13.05 16.23
CA ASN A 159 -0.91 -13.51 17.49
C ASN A 159 0.15 -13.58 18.60
#